data_AF-A0A315B045-F1
#
_entry.id   AF-A0A315B045-F1
#
_cell.length_a   1.000
_cell.length_b   1.000
_cell.length_c   1.000
_cell.angle_alpha   90.00
_cell.angle_beta   90.00
_cell.angle_gamma   90.00
#
_symmetry.space_group_name_H-M   'P 1'
#
loop_
_entity.id
_entity.type
_entity.pdbx_description
1 polymer ?
#
loop_
_entity_poly.entity_id
_entity_poly.type
_entity_poly.pdbx_seq_one_letter_code
_entity_poly.pdbx_strand_id
1 'polypeptide(L)' 'MNIRLHKLAERASQVLSTSLPHVPSPCVSVCVMHPQTGQCEGCLRTLQEIGEWSRLHDAGKRQVWQRIQMRVQSLVGG' A
#
# COMPACT_ATOMS: atom_id res chain seq x y z
N MET A 1 0.97 -19.72 -3.45
CA MET A 1 0.08 -18.59 -3.11
C MET A 1 0.82 -17.61 -2.21
N ASN A 2 1.14 -16.40 -2.68
CA ASN A 2 1.95 -15.44 -1.93
C ASN A 2 1.12 -14.83 -0.79
N ILE A 3 1.17 -15.45 0.40
CA ILE A 3 0.36 -15.09 1.59
C ILE A 3 0.50 -13.60 1.95
N ARG A 4 1.68 -13.01 1.71
CA ARG A 4 1.93 -11.59 2.01
C ARG A 4 1.11 -10.67 1.11
N LEU A 5 1.03 -10.95 -0.19
CA LEU A 5 0.24 -10.17 -1.14
C LEU A 5 -1.26 -10.26 -0.82
N HIS A 6 -1.76 -11.45 -0.45
CA HIS A 6 -3.16 -11.63 -0.06
C HIS A 6 -3.53 -10.78 1.16
N LYS A 7 -2.69 -10.81 2.21
CA LYS A 7 -2.89 -9.98 3.41
C LYS A 7 -2.85 -8.49 3.11
N LEU A 8 -1.98 -8.06 2.19
CA LEU A 8 -1.91 -6.65 1.78
C LEU A 8 -3.16 -6.23 0.99
N ALA A 9 -3.68 -7.11 0.11
CA ALA A 9 -4.94 -6.89 -0.61
C ALA A 9 -6.11 -6.71 0.36
N GLU A 10 -6.20 -7.58 1.36
CA GLU A 10 -7.26 -7.56 2.37
C GLU A 10 -7.24 -6.25 3.16
N ARG A 11 -6.06 -5.83 3.66
CA ARG A 11 -5.91 -4.55 4.36
C ARG A 11 -6.29 -3.37 3.47
N ALA A 12 -5.94 -3.40 2.18
CA ALA A 12 -6.31 -2.34 1.26
C ALA A 12 -7.84 -2.23 1.13
N SER A 13 -8.54 -3.35 0.94
CA SER A 13 -10.00 -3.38 0.89
C SER A 13 -10.63 -2.85 2.17
N GLN A 14 -10.14 -3.25 3.35
CA GLN A 14 -10.65 -2.79 4.66
C GLN A 14 -10.49 -1.29 4.86
N VAL A 15 -9.33 -0.73 4.49
CA VAL A 15 -9.06 0.71 4.64
C VAL A 15 -9.92 1.53 3.68
N LEU A 16 -10.15 1.02 2.46
CA LEU A 16 -10.93 1.72 1.45
C LEU A 16 -12.45 1.63 1.68
N SER A 17 -12.93 0.60 2.39
CA SER A 17 -14.34 0.47 2.77
C SER A 17 -14.72 1.28 4.02
N THR A 18 -13.75 1.88 4.71
CA THR A 18 -13.96 2.49 6.03
C THR A 18 -13.81 4.02 5.98
N SER A 19 -14.73 4.74 6.63
CA SER A 19 -14.76 6.20 6.71
C SER A 19 -14.11 6.78 7.98
N LEU A 20 -13.43 5.94 8.78
CA LEU A 20 -12.81 6.36 10.04
C LEU A 20 -11.79 7.50 9.83
N PRO A 21 -11.73 8.45 10.78
CA PRO A 21 -10.58 9.36 10.86
C PRO A 21 -9.35 8.51 11.20
N HIS A 22 -8.19 8.89 10.65
CA HIS A 22 -6.90 8.19 10.80
C HIS A 22 -6.73 6.95 9.92
N VAL A 23 -6.20 7.17 8.72
CA VAL A 23 -5.85 6.10 7.77
C VAL A 23 -4.54 5.39 8.19
N PRO A 24 -4.56 4.07 8.45
CA PRO A 24 -3.38 3.35 8.93
C PRO A 24 -2.31 3.22 7.85
N SER A 25 -1.04 3.12 8.28
CA SER A 25 0.09 2.90 7.37
C SER A 25 0.09 1.47 6.80
N PRO A 26 0.39 1.30 5.50
CA PRO A 26 0.57 -0.02 4.89
C PRO A 26 1.92 -0.66 5.24
N CYS A 27 2.80 0.04 5.97
CA CYS A 27 4.12 -0.46 6.33
C CYS A 27 4.02 -1.77 7.13
N VAL A 28 4.91 -2.71 6.81
CA VAL A 28 5.09 -3.99 7.52
C VAL A 28 6.50 -4.13 8.08
N SER A 29 7.19 -3.00 8.29
CA SER A 29 8.59 -2.93 8.73
C SER A 29 9.59 -3.67 7.84
N VAL A 30 9.23 -3.84 6.57
CA VAL A 30 10.13 -4.27 5.48
C VAL A 30 10.32 -3.08 4.56
N CYS A 31 11.57 -2.68 4.35
CA CYS A 31 11.94 -1.59 3.46
C CYS A 31 12.98 -2.10 2.46
N VAL A 32 12.52 -2.84 1.45
CA VAL A 32 13.34 -3.33 0.34
C VAL A 32 12.69 -2.80 -0.92
N MET A 33 13.41 -1.97 -1.68
CA MET A 33 12.89 -1.38 -2.90
C MET A 33 13.20 -2.29 -4.08
N HIS A 34 12.17 -2.69 -4.82
CA HIS A 34 12.34 -3.47 -6.03
C HIS A 34 12.95 -2.59 -7.14
N PRO A 35 14.11 -2.96 -7.72
CA PRO A 35 14.89 -2.07 -8.59
C PRO A 35 14.16 -1.69 -9.89
N GLN A 36 13.31 -2.58 -10.41
CA GLN A 36 12.60 -2.32 -11.68
C GLN A 36 11.29 -1.55 -11.50
N THR A 37 10.51 -1.84 -10.46
CA THR A 37 9.17 -1.25 -10.26
C THR A 37 9.22 0.01 -9.40
N GLY A 38 10.31 0.24 -8.67
CA GLY A 38 10.45 1.35 -7.72
C GLY A 38 9.48 1.25 -6.53
N GLN A 39 8.95 0.06 -6.24
CA GLN A 39 8.00 -0.19 -5.16
C GLN A 39 8.68 -0.98 -4.03
N CYS A 40 8.30 -0.69 -2.79
CA CYS A 40 8.72 -1.46 -1.63
C CYS A 40 8.11 -2.87 -1.68
N GLU A 41 8.90 -3.92 -1.62
CA GLU A 41 8.44 -5.32 -1.67
C GLU A 41 7.48 -5.69 -0.52
N GLY A 42 7.52 -4.94 0.59
CA GLY A 42 6.66 -5.17 1.75
C GLY A 42 5.29 -4.48 1.67
N CYS A 43 5.27 -3.19 1.31
CA CYS A 43 4.06 -2.36 1.37
C CYS A 43 3.61 -1.80 0.01
N LEU A 44 4.35 -2.11 -1.06
CA LEU A 44 4.15 -1.65 -2.44
C LEU A 44 4.09 -0.13 -2.63
N ARG A 45 4.52 0.66 -1.64
CA ARG A 45 4.68 2.12 -1.78
C ARG A 45 5.95 2.46 -2.54
N THR A 46 5.94 3.58 -3.26
CA THR A 46 7.15 4.20 -3.80
C THR A 46 7.91 4.99 -2.73
N LEU A 47 9.17 5.37 -2.99
CA LEU A 47 9.94 6.23 -2.08
C LEU A 47 9.25 7.58 -1.83
N GLN A 48 8.62 8.16 -2.84
CA GLN A 48 7.85 9.40 -2.71
C GLN A 48 6.68 9.21 -1.73
N GLU A 49 5.88 8.15 -1.92
CA GLU A 49 4.74 7.83 -1.06
C GLU A 49 5.17 7.52 0.38
N ILE A 50 6.38 6.99 0.57
CA ILE A 50 6.99 6.79 1.89
C ILE A 50 7.35 8.13 2.54
N GLY A 51 8.05 9.01 1.81
CA GLY A 51 8.52 10.30 2.32
C GLY A 51 7.42 11.35 2.56
N GLU A 52 6.32 11.26 1.83
CA GLU A 52 5.18 12.18 1.96
C GLU A 52 4.13 11.71 2.99
N TRP A 53 4.18 10.45 3.43
CA TRP A 53 3.10 9.81 4.20
C TRP A 53 2.62 10.62 5.41
N SER A 54 3.55 11.16 6.22
CA SER A 54 3.22 11.93 7.42
C SER A 54 2.56 13.27 7.12
N ARG A 55 2.71 13.79 5.89
CA ARG A 55 2.16 15.08 5.43
C ARG A 55 0.82 14.92 4.72
N LEU A 56 0.45 13.70 4.30
CA LEU A 56 -0.81 13.45 3.62
C LEU A 56 -1.99 13.52 4.61
N HIS A 57 -3.04 14.23 4.19
CA HIS A 57 -4.36 14.11 4.82
C HIS A 57 -4.98 12.75 4.51
N ASP A 58 -6.03 12.38 5.25
CA ASP A 58 -6.66 11.06 5.12
C ASP A 58 -7.14 10.75 3.68
N ALA A 59 -7.57 11.76 2.92
CA ALA A 59 -7.90 11.59 1.50
C ALA A 59 -6.67 11.16 0.68
N GLY A 60 -5.53 11.82 0.86
CA GLY A 60 -4.27 11.46 0.19
C GLY A 60 -3.75 10.08 0.62
N LYS A 61 -3.88 9.74 1.90
CA LYS A 61 -3.54 8.39 2.39
C LYS A 61 -4.42 7.30 1.76
N ARG A 62 -5.72 7.56 1.59
CA ARG A 62 -6.64 6.66 0.87
C ARG A 62 -6.27 6.51 -0.61
N GLN A 63 -5.82 7.58 -1.27
CA GLN A 63 -5.30 7.47 -2.65
C GLN A 63 -4.07 6.55 -2.73
N VAL A 64 -3.16 6.61 -1.76
CA VAL A 64 -2.02 5.68 -1.70
C VAL A 64 -2.51 4.24 -1.54
N TRP A 65 -3.50 3.98 -0.68
CA TRP A 65 -4.11 2.65 -0.54
C TRP A 65 -4.80 2.15 -1.82
N GLN A 66 -5.47 3.02 -2.58
CA GLN A 66 -6.01 2.68 -3.90
C GLN A 66 -4.92 2.24 -4.87
N ARG A 67 -3.79 2.97 -4.92
CA ARG A 67 -2.63 2.60 -5.75
C ARG A 67 -2.04 1.26 -5.32
N ILE A 68 -1.91 1.01 -4.02
CA ILE A 68 -1.47 -0.29 -3.50
C ILE A 68 -2.42 -1.40 -3.93
N GLN A 69 -3.73 -1.21 -3.83
CA GLN A 69 -4.72 -2.20 -4.25
C GLN A 69 -4.56 -2.58 -5.73
N MET A 70 -4.41 -1.58 -6.61
CA MET A 70 -4.17 -1.82 -8.05
C MET A 70 -2.87 -2.60 -8.29
N ARG A 71 -1.78 -2.24 -7.61
CA ARG A 71 -0.49 -2.94 -7.71
C ARG A 71 -0.57 -4.39 -7.23
N VAL A 72 -1.32 -4.67 -6.15
CA VAL A 72 -1.52 -6.05 -5.68
C VAL A 72 -2.35 -6.85 -6.68
N GLN A 73 -3.42 -6.29 -7.22
CA GLN A 73 -4.27 -6.96 -8.22
C GLN A 73 -3.46 -7.36 -9.46
N SER A 74 -2.55 -6.51 -9.95
CA SER A 74 -1.67 -6.86 -11.07
C SER A 74 -0.68 -7.98 -10.78
N LEU A 75 -0.36 -8.26 -9.51
CA LEU A 75 0.58 -9.30 -9.09
C LEU A 75 -0.09 -10.63 -8.71
N VAL A 76 -1.40 -10.61 -8.39
CA VAL A 76 -2.17 -11.80 -8.02
C VAL A 76 -2.91 -12.40 -9.23
N GLY A 77 -3.26 -11.57 -10.22
CA GLY A 77 -3.92 -12.01 -11.46
C GLY A 77 -2.99 -12.37 -12.62
N GLY A 78 -1.66 -12.36 -12.39
CA GLY A 78 -0.65 -12.74 -13.38
C GLY A 78 0.10 -14.00 -12.99
#